data_AF-A0A7X3RBU8-F1
#
_entry.id   AF-A0A7X3RBU8-F1
#
_cell.length_a   1.000
_cell.length_b   1.000
_cell.length_c   1.000
_cell.angle_alpha   90.00
_cell.angle_beta   90.00
_cell.angle_gamma   90.00
#
_symmetry.space_group_name_H-M   'P 1'
#
loop_
_entity.id
_entity.type
_entity.pdbx_description
1 polymer ?
#
loop_
_entity_poly.entity_id
_entity_poly.type
_entity_poly.pdbx_seq_one_letter_code
_entity_poly.pdbx_strand_id
1 'polypeptide(L)' 'MRTGQWELRFEDFKDIIVLYPPVLEQAQIADFLDHKTQQIDELIAAEQRKIELLKEYRQSLISEAVTGKIDVRDKV' A
#
# COMPACT_ATOMS: atom_id res chain seq x y z
N MET A 1 15.10 8.93 -5.00
CA MET A 1 15.84 7.91 -4.22
C MET A 1 17.15 8.51 -3.76
N ARG A 2 17.43 8.56 -2.45
CA ARG A 2 18.73 9.03 -1.98
C ARG A 2 19.76 7.93 -2.21
N THR A 3 20.54 8.08 -3.25
CA THR A 3 21.69 7.23 -3.61
C THR A 3 22.68 7.21 -2.43
N GLY A 4 23.09 6.02 -1.96
CA GLY A 4 24.18 5.86 -0.96
C GLY A 4 23.87 4.98 0.27
N GLN A 5 22.60 4.63 0.53
CA GLN A 5 22.22 3.97 1.79
C GLN A 5 22.68 2.50 1.91
N TRP A 6 23.06 1.86 0.81
CA TRP A 6 23.42 0.44 0.77
C TRP A 6 24.91 0.16 1.02
N GLU A 7 25.74 1.20 1.15
CA GLU A 7 27.16 1.11 1.54
C GLU A 7 27.46 2.03 2.73
N LEU A 8 26.52 2.22 3.66
CA LEU A 8 26.79 2.96 4.89
C LEU A 8 27.73 2.16 5.78
N ARG A 9 29.04 2.38 5.63
CA ARG A 9 30.02 1.86 6.59
C ARG A 9 29.74 2.53 7.93
N PHE A 10 30.03 1.81 9.01
CA PHE A 10 29.76 2.29 10.37
C PHE A 10 30.43 3.64 10.67
N GLU A 11 31.59 3.88 10.08
CA GLU A 11 32.32 5.16 10.17
C GLU A 11 31.52 6.29 9.55
N ASP A 12 31.00 6.11 8.34
CA ASP A 12 30.21 7.12 7.63
C ASP A 12 28.84 7.37 8.31
N PHE A 13 28.28 6.37 9.00
CA PHE A 13 27.01 6.50 9.72
C PHE A 13 27.11 7.43 10.94
N LYS A 14 28.25 7.42 11.65
CA LYS A 14 28.47 8.27 12.83
C LYS A 14 28.49 9.75 12.50
N ASP A 15 28.92 10.08 11.30
CA ASP A 15 29.09 11.47 10.85
C ASP A 15 27.80 12.06 10.26
N ILE A 16 26.71 11.29 10.23
CA ILE A 16 25.40 11.78 9.77
C ILE A 16 24.86 12.78 10.79
N ILE A 17 24.82 14.04 10.37
CA ILE A 17 24.15 15.11 11.12
C ILE A 17 22.65 14.87 11.06
N VAL A 18 22.04 14.70 12.24
CA VAL A 18 20.59 14.55 12.40
C VAL A 18 20.02 15.62 13.32
N LEU A 19 18.76 15.98 13.08
CA LEU A 19 18.03 16.84 13.99
C LEU A 19 17.68 16.04 15.25
N TYR A 20 17.92 16.64 16.42
CA TYR A 20 17.62 16.05 17.72
C TYR A 20 16.68 16.97 18.51
N PRO A 21 15.38 17.01 18.17
CA PRO A 21 14.40 17.81 18.91
C PRO A 21 14.15 17.21 20.30
N PRO A 22 13.50 17.94 21.23
CA PRO A 22 13.13 17.40 22.54
C PRO A 22 12.27 16.13 22.43
N VAL A 23 12.39 15.22 23.40
CA VAL A 23 11.69 13.91 23.39
C VAL A 23 10.18 14.04 23.16
N LEU A 24 9.55 15.08 23.73
CA LEU A 24 8.13 15.34 23.53
C LEU A 24 7.78 15.64 22.07
N GLU A 25 8.60 16.45 21.39
CA GLU A 25 8.41 16.78 19.98
C GLU A 25 8.70 15.55 19.10
N GLN A 26 9.71 14.74 19.45
CA GLN A 26 9.96 13.47 18.77
C GLN A 26 8.73 12.55 18.81
N ALA A 27 8.11 12.39 19.98
CA ALA A 27 6.91 11.57 20.14
C ALA A 27 5.74 12.11 19.33
N GLN A 28 5.50 13.43 19.35
CA GLN A 28 4.44 14.06 18.57
C GLN A 28 4.63 13.87 17.06
N ILE A 29 5.87 13.98 16.57
CA ILE A 29 6.19 13.73 15.17
C ILE A 29 5.97 12.26 14.83
N ALA A 30 6.42 11.33 15.68
CA ALA A 30 6.22 9.90 15.47
C ALA A 30 4.74 9.52 15.43
N ASP A 31 3.95 9.95 16.43
CA ASP A 31 2.51 9.67 16.51
C ASP A 31 1.76 10.23 15.28
N PHE A 32 2.12 11.43 14.83
CA PHE A 32 1.54 12.02 13.63
C PHE A 32 1.86 11.18 12.39
N LEU A 33 3.12 10.76 12.24
CA LEU A 33 3.54 9.94 11.11
C LEU A 33 2.86 8.58 11.12
N ASP A 34 2.82 7.91 12.27
CA ASP A 34 2.18 6.60 12.45
C ASP A 34 0.69 6.67 12.10
N HIS A 35 -0.01 7.72 12.52
CA HIS A 35 -1.41 7.91 12.17
C HIS A 35 -1.59 8.11 10.65
N LYS A 36 -0.70 8.87 10.01
CA LYS A 36 -0.77 9.12 8.56
C LYS A 36 -0.42 7.89 7.74
N THR A 37 0.58 7.12 8.15
CA THR A 37 0.96 5.88 7.46
C THR A 37 -0.11 4.82 7.64
N GLN A 38 -0.71 4.68 8.83
CA GLN A 38 -1.83 3.76 9.05
C GLN A 38 -3.02 4.06 8.12
N GLN A 39 -3.39 5.33 7.95
CA GLN A 39 -4.46 5.71 7.02
C GLN A 39 -4.15 5.29 5.57
N ILE A 40 -2.89 5.45 5.15
CA ILE A 40 -2.45 5.04 3.82
C ILE A 40 -2.53 3.53 3.67
N ASP A 41 -2.07 2.78 4.68
CA ASP A 41 -2.10 1.31 4.67
C ASP A 41 -3.54 0.77 4.61
N GLU A 42 -4.47 1.37 5.37
CA GLU A 42 -5.89 1.02 5.34
C GLU A 42 -6.51 1.26 3.95
N LEU A 43 -6.18 2.38 3.31
CA LEU A 43 -6.64 2.68 1.94
C LEU A 43 -6.07 1.68 0.92
N ILE A 44 -4.79 1.34 1.03
CA ILE A 44 -4.15 0.34 0.17
C ILE A 44 -4.85 -1.01 0.32
N ALA A 45 -5.11 -1.43 1.56
CA ALA A 45 -5.78 -2.70 1.85
C ALA A 45 -7.22 -2.72 1.27
N ALA A 46 -7.96 -1.62 1.38
CA ALA A 46 -9.30 -1.50 0.83
C ALA A 46 -9.32 -1.61 -0.70
N GLU A 47 -8.42 -0.92 -1.39
CA GLU A 47 -8.32 -0.98 -2.85
C GLU A 47 -7.88 -2.38 -3.33
N GLN A 48 -6.93 -3.00 -2.63
CA GLN A 48 -6.50 -4.36 -2.95
C GLN A 48 -7.67 -5.37 -2.84
N ARG A 49 -8.48 -5.26 -1.77
CA ARG A 49 -9.69 -6.09 -1.60
C ARG A 49 -10.70 -5.86 -2.71
N LYS A 50 -10.87 -4.61 -3.16
CA LYS A 50 -11.77 -4.28 -4.28
C LYS A 50 -11.30 -4.91 -5.59
N ILE A 51 -9.99 -4.89 -5.85
CA ILE A 51 -9.40 -5.56 -7.02
C ILE A 51 -9.68 -7.06 -6.98
N GLU A 52 -9.55 -7.70 -5.82
CA GLU A 52 -9.83 -9.13 -5.65
C GLU A 52 -11.30 -9.45 -5.94
N LEU A 53 -12.23 -8.69 -5.35
CA LEU A 53 -13.67 -8.86 -5.60
C LEU A 53 -14.02 -8.68 -7.09
N LEU A 54 -13.40 -7.71 -7.77
CA LEU A 54 -13.62 -7.53 -9.22
C LEU A 54 -13.09 -8.70 -10.05
N LYS A 55 -11.97 -9.31 -9.63
CA LYS A 55 -11.43 -10.51 -10.29
C LYS A 55 -12.35 -11.71 -10.09
N GLU A 56 -12.85 -11.92 -8.87
CA GLU A 56 -13.81 -12.97 -8.54
C GLU A 56 -15.11 -12.81 -9.33
N TYR A 57 -15.65 -11.59 -9.36
CA TYR A 57 -16.86 -11.27 -10.12
C TYR A 57 -16.66 -11.55 -11.62
N ARG A 58 -15.53 -11.12 -12.19
CA ARG A 58 -15.21 -11.42 -13.61
C ARG A 58 -15.16 -12.93 -13.85
N GLN A 59 -14.55 -13.69 -12.95
CA GLN A 59 -14.47 -15.14 -13.08
C GLN A 59 -15.85 -15.80 -13.00
N SER A 60 -16.71 -15.34 -12.08
CA SER A 60 -18.10 -15.83 -11.94
C SER A 60 -18.91 -15.53 -13.20
N LEU A 61 -18.83 -14.29 -13.73
CA LEU A 61 -19.51 -13.91 -14.96
C LEU A 61 -19.11 -14.79 -16.16
N ILE A 62 -17.81 -15.08 -16.30
CA ILE A 62 -17.33 -15.99 -17.36
C ILE A 62 -17.91 -17.40 -17.13
N SER A 63 -17.86 -17.90 -15.90
CA SER A 63 -18.43 -19.21 -15.56
C SER A 63 -19.92 -19.29 -15.86
N GLU A 64 -20.69 -18.27 -15.52
CA GLU A 64 -22.13 -18.18 -15.79
C GLU A 64 -22.44 -18.09 -17.28
N ALA A 65 -21.65 -17.33 -18.05
CA ALA A 65 -21.78 -17.25 -19.50
C ALA A 65 -21.47 -18.60 -20.18
N VAL A 66 -20.39 -19.28 -19.77
CA VAL A 66 -19.99 -20.57 -20.37
C VAL A 66 -20.92 -21.72 -19.94
N THR A 67 -21.49 -21.65 -18.73
CA THR A 67 -22.51 -22.62 -18.28
C THR A 67 -23.91 -22.33 -18.83
N GLY A 68 -24.06 -21.30 -19.67
CA GLY A 68 -25.34 -20.95 -20.31
C GLY A 68 -26.37 -20.35 -19.37
N LYS A 69 -25.98 -19.94 -18.16
CA LYS A 69 -26.85 -19.24 -17.21
C LYS A 69 -27.06 -17.77 -17.59
N ILE A 70 -26.11 -17.20 -18.34
CA ILE A 70 -26.22 -15.87 -18.96
C ILE A 70 -26.08 -16.06 -20.47
N ASP A 71 -27.10 -15.68 -21.26
CA ASP A 71 -26.98 -15.66 -22.72
C ASP A 71 -26.28 -14.36 -23.17
N VAL A 72 -25.09 -14.52 -23.75
CA VAL A 72 -24.25 -13.43 -24.25
C VAL A 72 -24.49 -13.11 -25.73
N ARG A 73 -25.41 -13.82 -26.40
CA ARG A 73 -25.68 -13.67 -27.85
C ARG A 73 -26.58 -12.48 -28.22
N ASP A 74 -27.30 -11.90 -27.27
CA ASP A 74 -28.25 -10.80 -27.51
C ASP A 74 -27.70 -9.38 -27.24
N LYS A 75 -26.38 -9.23 -27.06
CA LYS A 75 -25.75 -7.92 -26.76
C LYS A 75 -24.87 -7.34 -27.88
N VAL A 76 -25.11 -7.71 -29.14
CA VAL A 76 -24.45 -7.09 -30.31
C VAL A 76 -25.37 -6.06 -30.95
#